data_AF-A0A517ZR27-F1
#
_entry.id   AF-A0A517ZR27-F1
#
_cell.length_a   1.000
_cell.length_b   1.000
_cell.length_c   1.000
_cell.angle_alpha   90.00
_cell.angle_beta   90.00
_cell.angle_gamma   90.00
#
_symmetry.space_group_name_H-M   'P 1'
#
loop_
_entity.id
_entity.type
_entity.pdbx_description
1 polymer ?
#
loop_
_entity_poly.entity_id
_entity_poly.type
_entity_poly.pdbx_seq_one_letter_code
_entity_poly.pdbx_strand_id
1 'polypeptide(L)'
;MLNNKHQRKLRIESLEDRKLMTANMEIGESVAVGGGFLPARNQQLFITGSDGDDHIEISYLSRQAGVTRVQATIRDADGNVLIQNVYNSEDFEQIEVYGGGGNDTIINNTLYRMAANGGTGDDTIYGGAANDILIGSHGNDYLNGRYGNDEIAGGSLLYAESSSYVAYHETDGFDHGNDTLIGGSGSDELYGGFGNDKIDGGSGNDNIIGGSGNDTLNGGYGADTIWGDYHDDLSTPLRYVENGHDVLNGGRGNDTLSGGDGNDTIFGSYGDDELFGKQGDDLLKGGDGNDRLHGEAGNDELFGQAGVDFLFGQEGNDTLTGGSGFDYTIGGAGSDRIAREWEIIWSERLFPITGVRPHDFNGSEDRWF
;
A
#
# COMPACT_ATOMS: atom_id res chain seq x y z
N MET A 1 -38.30 -10.65 18.20
CA MET A 1 -37.53 -11.16 17.05
C MET A 1 -36.06 -10.85 17.32
N LEU A 2 -35.36 -11.75 18.00
CA LEU A 2 -33.92 -11.69 18.21
C LEU A 2 -33.30 -12.69 17.24
N ASN A 3 -32.62 -12.19 16.22
CA ASN A 3 -31.98 -12.99 15.19
C ASN A 3 -30.57 -13.35 15.67
N ASN A 4 -30.46 -14.27 16.63
CA ASN A 4 -29.18 -14.84 17.04
C ASN A 4 -28.76 -15.88 16.00
N LYS A 5 -27.93 -15.49 15.04
CA LYS A 5 -27.18 -16.46 14.22
C LYS A 5 -26.20 -17.17 15.14
N HIS A 6 -26.45 -18.44 15.44
CA HIS A 6 -25.52 -19.29 16.18
C HIS A 6 -24.41 -19.78 15.25
N GLN A 7 -23.19 -19.24 15.41
CA GLN A 7 -22.00 -19.76 14.76
C GLN A 7 -21.56 -21.05 15.47
N ARG A 8 -21.22 -22.09 14.69
CA ARG A 8 -20.54 -23.29 15.23
C ARG A 8 -19.04 -23.05 15.12
N LYS A 9 -18.31 -23.27 16.23
CA LYS A 9 -16.86 -23.06 16.32
C LYS A 9 -16.16 -24.40 16.47
N LEU A 10 -15.17 -24.65 15.61
CA LEU A 10 -14.22 -25.74 15.80
C LEU A 10 -12.87 -25.12 16.18
N ARG A 11 -12.33 -25.46 17.35
CA ARG A 11 -11.07 -24.90 17.85
C ARG A 11 -9.98 -25.95 17.90
N ILE A 12 -8.81 -25.63 17.36
CA ILE A 12 -7.57 -26.39 17.47
C ILE A 12 -6.60 -25.55 18.30
N GLU A 13 -6.08 -26.11 19.40
CA GLU A 13 -5.12 -25.42 20.27
C GLU A 13 -3.80 -26.20 20.37
N SER A 14 -2.69 -25.52 20.11
CA SER A 14 -1.35 -25.94 20.50
C SER A 14 -1.13 -25.57 21.99
N LEU A 15 -0.66 -26.51 22.82
CA LEU A 15 -0.27 -26.27 24.20
C LEU A 15 1.25 -26.48 24.34
N GLU A 16 1.94 -25.55 24.99
CA GLU A 16 3.35 -25.70 25.32
C GLU A 16 3.64 -26.95 26.16
N ASP A 17 4.84 -27.49 25.95
CA ASP A 17 5.44 -28.65 26.64
C ASP A 17 4.75 -30.01 26.45
N ARG A 18 4.92 -30.54 25.23
CA ARG A 18 4.77 -31.96 24.83
C ARG A 18 3.37 -32.58 24.99
N LYS A 19 2.87 -33.01 23.81
CA LYS A 19 2.14 -34.28 23.58
C LYS A 19 0.68 -34.40 23.98
N LEU A 20 -0.06 -33.33 24.24
CA LEU A 20 -1.53 -33.44 24.20
C LEU A 20 -2.15 -32.14 23.71
N MET A 21 -2.70 -32.20 22.51
CA MET A 21 -3.43 -31.09 21.90
C MET A 21 -4.80 -31.60 21.47
N THR A 22 -5.84 -30.85 21.83
CA THR A 22 -7.24 -31.27 21.72
C THR A 22 -7.91 -30.38 20.68
N ALA A 23 -8.46 -30.96 19.60
CA ALA A 23 -9.42 -30.26 18.77
C ALA A 23 -10.79 -30.33 19.47
N ASN A 24 -11.19 -29.24 20.12
CA ASN A 24 -12.48 -29.16 20.79
C ASN A 24 -13.49 -28.53 19.81
N MET A 25 -14.51 -29.29 19.44
CA MET A 25 -15.71 -28.74 18.81
C MET A 25 -16.58 -28.15 19.91
N GLU A 26 -16.58 -26.83 20.07
CA GLU A 26 -17.60 -26.16 20.88
C GLU A 26 -18.91 -26.15 20.10
N ILE A 27 -19.70 -27.22 20.29
CA ILE A 27 -21.11 -27.17 19.96
C ILE A 27 -21.75 -26.21 20.96
N GLY A 28 -22.04 -24.98 20.53
CA GLY A 28 -22.93 -24.09 21.28
C GLY A 28 -24.18 -24.88 21.69
N GLU A 29 -24.47 -24.88 23.00
CA GLU A 29 -25.37 -25.85 23.65
C GLU A 29 -26.61 -26.20 22.83
N SER A 30 -26.86 -27.50 22.67
CA SER A 30 -28.05 -28.03 22.04
C SER A 30 -29.29 -27.70 22.89
N VAL A 31 -30.11 -26.74 22.45
CA VAL A 31 -31.54 -26.74 22.78
C VAL A 31 -32.27 -27.54 21.71
N ALA A 32 -32.83 -28.67 22.10
CA ALA A 32 -33.68 -29.48 21.23
C ALA A 32 -34.93 -28.69 20.83
N VAL A 33 -35.12 -28.46 19.53
CA VAL A 33 -36.42 -28.11 18.95
C VAL A 33 -36.66 -29.09 17.79
N GLY A 34 -37.82 -29.75 17.83
CA GLY A 34 -38.09 -30.99 17.12
C GLY A 34 -37.80 -31.01 15.62
N GLY A 35 -37.17 -32.11 15.19
CA GLY A 35 -37.47 -32.78 13.93
C GLY A 35 -37.28 -31.99 12.63
N GLY A 36 -36.20 -31.22 12.49
CA GLY A 36 -35.83 -30.62 11.20
C GLY A 36 -34.33 -30.31 11.13
N PHE A 37 -33.68 -30.70 10.03
CA PHE A 37 -32.32 -30.29 9.71
C PHE A 37 -32.28 -28.76 9.59
N LEU A 38 -31.45 -28.10 10.40
CA LEU A 38 -31.10 -26.69 10.22
C LEU A 38 -30.00 -26.59 9.14
N PRO A 39 -30.03 -25.59 8.24
CA PRO A 39 -29.12 -25.51 7.10
C PRO A 39 -27.66 -25.18 7.52
N ALA A 40 -26.70 -25.80 6.83
CA ALA A 40 -25.25 -25.70 7.06
C ALA A 40 -24.62 -24.44 6.45
N ARG A 41 -24.89 -23.25 7.00
CA ARG A 41 -24.21 -22.01 6.59
C ARG A 41 -23.71 -21.27 7.81
N ASN A 42 -22.50 -20.68 7.74
CA ASN A 42 -21.77 -19.96 8.80
C ASN A 42 -21.02 -20.78 9.88
N GLN A 43 -20.07 -21.66 9.52
CA GLN A 43 -19.08 -22.18 10.49
C GLN A 43 -17.69 -21.61 10.22
N GLN A 44 -16.91 -21.43 11.29
CA GLN A 44 -15.54 -20.92 11.28
C GLN A 44 -14.60 -21.98 11.84
N LEU A 45 -13.44 -22.16 11.21
CA LEU A 45 -12.36 -23.01 11.69
C LEU A 45 -11.36 -22.14 12.45
N PHE A 46 -11.13 -22.40 13.73
CA PHE A 46 -10.15 -21.68 14.55
C PHE A 46 -8.92 -22.54 14.79
N ILE A 47 -7.75 -21.99 14.52
CA ILE A 47 -6.45 -22.59 14.74
C ILE A 47 -5.64 -21.64 15.61
N THR A 48 -5.10 -22.12 16.74
CA THR A 48 -4.17 -21.35 17.57
C THR A 48 -2.87 -22.14 17.74
N GLY A 49 -1.76 -21.53 17.35
CA GLY A 49 -0.42 -22.00 17.66
C GLY A 49 -0.07 -21.80 19.13
N SER A 50 1.20 -22.01 19.43
CA SER A 50 1.84 -22.03 20.74
C SER A 50 2.60 -20.73 20.99
N ASP A 51 3.40 -20.69 22.06
CA ASP A 51 4.28 -19.55 22.33
C ASP A 51 5.67 -19.69 21.68
N GLY A 52 5.89 -20.71 20.82
CA GLY A 52 7.12 -20.87 20.04
C GLY A 52 6.84 -21.22 18.58
N ASP A 53 7.89 -21.20 17.75
CA ASP A 53 7.80 -21.28 16.29
C ASP A 53 6.91 -22.44 15.77
N ASP A 54 5.79 -22.08 15.15
CA ASP A 54 4.81 -22.97 14.55
C ASP A 54 4.80 -22.88 13.02
N HIS A 55 4.59 -24.02 12.37
CA HIS A 55 4.28 -24.07 10.95
C HIS A 55 2.87 -24.60 10.71
N ILE A 56 1.96 -23.72 10.31
CA ILE A 56 0.53 -23.96 10.11
C ILE A 56 0.23 -23.93 8.61
N GLU A 57 -0.14 -25.08 8.04
CA GLU A 57 -0.47 -25.21 6.63
C GLU A 57 -1.92 -25.72 6.45
N ILE A 58 -2.73 -24.95 5.73
CA ILE A 58 -4.08 -25.34 5.33
C ILE A 58 -4.11 -25.58 3.82
N SER A 59 -4.40 -26.81 3.42
CA SER A 59 -4.28 -27.26 2.02
C SER A 59 -5.47 -28.15 1.60
N TYR A 60 -5.76 -28.19 0.30
CA TYR A 60 -6.72 -29.16 -0.23
C TYR A 60 -6.14 -30.58 -0.18
N LEU A 61 -6.87 -31.52 0.43
CA LEU A 61 -6.49 -32.94 0.45
C LEU A 61 -6.99 -33.69 -0.80
N SER A 62 -8.12 -33.28 -1.35
CA SER A 62 -8.76 -33.91 -2.52
C SER A 62 -9.80 -32.97 -3.13
N ARG A 63 -9.74 -32.76 -4.44
CA ARG A 63 -10.81 -32.17 -5.25
C ARG A 63 -11.51 -33.27 -6.05
N GLN A 64 -12.44 -33.98 -5.42
CA GLN A 64 -13.39 -34.86 -6.14
C GLN A 64 -14.67 -34.06 -6.42
N ALA A 65 -15.29 -34.26 -7.58
CA ALA A 65 -16.52 -33.57 -7.94
C ALA A 65 -17.60 -33.79 -6.87
N GLY A 66 -17.99 -32.71 -6.19
CA GLY A 66 -19.03 -32.70 -5.16
C GLY A 66 -18.58 -32.93 -3.71
N VAL A 67 -17.29 -33.18 -3.46
CA VAL A 67 -16.73 -33.17 -2.09
C VAL A 67 -15.29 -32.66 -2.14
N THR A 68 -15.08 -31.42 -1.71
CA THR A 68 -13.74 -30.91 -1.45
C THR A 68 -13.37 -31.21 0.01
N ARG A 69 -12.17 -31.70 0.27
CA ARG A 69 -11.66 -31.88 1.65
C ARG A 69 -10.50 -30.94 1.90
N VAL A 70 -10.55 -30.29 3.05
CA VAL A 70 -9.48 -29.42 3.53
C VAL A 70 -8.71 -30.18 4.61
N GLN A 71 -7.39 -30.09 4.57
CA GLN A 71 -6.52 -30.57 5.61
C GLN A 71 -5.83 -29.38 6.27
N ALA A 72 -5.88 -29.34 7.60
CA ALA A 72 -5.05 -28.44 8.39
C ALA A 72 -3.93 -29.25 9.04
N THR A 73 -2.70 -28.78 8.91
CA THR A 73 -1.50 -29.39 9.47
C THR A 73 -0.76 -28.37 10.32
N ILE A 74 -0.40 -28.73 11.54
CA ILE A 74 0.47 -27.93 12.41
C ILE A 74 1.75 -28.73 12.67
N ARG A 75 2.90 -28.09 12.54
CA ARG A 75 4.21 -28.67 12.81
C ARG A 75 4.97 -27.82 13.81
N ASP A 76 5.84 -28.47 14.58
CA ASP A 76 6.85 -27.78 15.38
C ASP A 76 7.98 -27.24 14.49
N ALA A 77 8.89 -26.46 15.09
CA ALA A 77 10.08 -25.90 14.44
C ALA A 77 11.01 -26.95 13.79
N ASP A 78 10.98 -28.20 14.26
CA ASP A 78 11.74 -29.33 13.68
C ASP A 78 11.02 -29.97 12.46
N GLY A 79 9.82 -29.49 12.12
CA GLY A 79 8.98 -29.98 11.03
C GLY A 79 8.14 -31.22 11.37
N ASN A 80 8.12 -31.65 12.63
CA ASN A 80 7.32 -32.79 13.06
C ASN A 80 5.84 -32.40 13.10
N VAL A 81 4.97 -33.24 12.54
CA VAL A 81 3.52 -33.00 12.57
C VAL A 81 3.00 -33.16 14.00
N LEU A 82 2.48 -32.06 14.55
CA LEU A 82 1.81 -32.02 15.85
C LEU A 82 0.32 -32.34 15.70
N ILE A 83 -0.33 -31.75 14.69
CA ILE A 83 -1.76 -31.89 14.42
C ILE A 83 -1.98 -32.08 12.92
N GLN A 84 -2.85 -33.02 12.56
CA GLN A 84 -3.33 -33.20 11.19
C GLN A 84 -4.81 -33.56 11.23
N ASN A 85 -5.66 -32.65 10.76
CA ASN A 85 -7.10 -32.86 10.72
C ASN A 85 -7.63 -32.69 9.30
N VAL A 86 -8.63 -33.50 8.94
CA VAL A 86 -9.30 -33.46 7.63
C VAL A 86 -10.75 -33.10 7.83
N TYR A 87 -11.18 -32.07 7.10
CA TYR A 87 -12.53 -31.52 7.16
C TYR A 87 -13.20 -31.49 5.80
N ASN A 88 -14.53 -31.41 5.75
CA ASN A 88 -15.23 -31.19 4.50
C ASN A 88 -15.35 -29.69 4.22
N SER A 89 -15.09 -29.32 2.98
CA SER A 89 -15.19 -27.96 2.43
C SER A 89 -16.53 -27.28 2.67
N GLU A 90 -17.64 -28.03 2.63
CA GLU A 90 -18.98 -27.46 2.81
C GLU A 90 -19.21 -26.95 4.25
N ASP A 91 -18.30 -27.28 5.18
CA ASP A 91 -18.50 -26.98 6.59
C ASP A 91 -18.11 -25.54 6.97
N PHE A 92 -17.23 -24.84 6.24
CA PHE A 92 -16.71 -23.53 6.69
C PHE A 92 -16.80 -22.41 5.63
N GLU A 93 -17.02 -21.18 6.10
CA GLU A 93 -16.99 -19.96 5.28
C GLU A 93 -15.65 -19.19 5.41
N GLN A 94 -14.94 -19.37 6.54
CA GLN A 94 -13.71 -18.67 6.87
C GLN A 94 -12.82 -19.52 7.80
N ILE A 95 -11.51 -19.33 7.68
CA ILE A 95 -10.48 -19.87 8.57
C ILE A 95 -9.94 -18.73 9.42
N GLU A 96 -9.79 -18.93 10.72
CA GLU A 96 -9.14 -18.00 11.65
C GLU A 96 -7.90 -18.67 12.23
N VAL A 97 -6.74 -18.04 12.09
CA VAL A 97 -5.44 -18.55 12.57
C VAL A 97 -4.79 -17.51 13.49
N TYR A 98 -4.31 -17.96 14.64
CA TYR A 98 -3.46 -17.17 15.53
C TYR A 98 -2.15 -17.94 15.69
N GLY A 99 -1.01 -17.37 15.30
CA GLY A 99 0.31 -17.97 15.45
C GLY A 99 0.67 -18.10 16.92
N GLY A 100 0.66 -16.97 17.64
CA GLY A 100 0.88 -16.93 19.08
C GLY A 100 2.17 -16.18 19.39
N GLY A 101 3.17 -16.89 19.92
CA GLY A 101 4.51 -16.36 20.10
C GLY A 101 5.54 -17.17 19.32
N GLY A 102 6.69 -16.59 19.03
CA GLY A 102 7.71 -17.21 18.20
C GLY A 102 7.62 -16.75 16.75
N ASN A 103 8.47 -17.32 15.89
CA ASN A 103 8.50 -16.98 14.48
C ASN A 103 7.65 -17.99 13.70
N ASP A 104 6.43 -17.63 13.36
CA ASP A 104 5.45 -18.55 12.81
C ASP A 104 5.39 -18.50 11.29
N THR A 105 5.03 -19.62 10.67
CA THR A 105 4.70 -19.70 9.24
C THR A 105 3.27 -20.16 9.06
N ILE A 106 2.42 -19.29 8.53
CA ILE A 106 0.99 -19.55 8.28
C ILE A 106 0.73 -19.55 6.77
N ILE A 107 0.17 -20.64 6.23
CA ILE A 107 -0.05 -20.78 4.79
C ILE A 107 -1.47 -21.26 4.50
N ASN A 108 -2.20 -20.50 3.67
CA ASN A 108 -3.49 -20.88 3.10
C ASN A 108 -3.36 -21.24 1.62
N ASN A 109 -3.37 -22.54 1.30
CA ASN A 109 -3.38 -23.03 -0.09
C ASN A 109 -4.79 -23.39 -0.55
N THR A 110 -5.81 -22.70 -0.02
CA THR A 110 -7.21 -22.92 -0.34
C THR A 110 -7.88 -21.69 -0.97
N LEU A 111 -9.13 -21.86 -1.41
CA LEU A 111 -9.98 -20.76 -1.89
C LEU A 111 -10.83 -20.16 -0.76
N TYR A 112 -10.55 -20.51 0.50
CA TYR A 112 -11.27 -19.95 1.64
C TYR A 112 -10.61 -18.69 2.12
N ARG A 113 -11.44 -17.74 2.55
CA ARG A 113 -10.97 -16.59 3.31
C ARG A 113 -10.26 -17.05 4.59
N MET A 114 -9.11 -16.47 4.86
CA MET A 114 -8.35 -16.58 6.09
C MET A 114 -8.30 -15.22 6.80
N ALA A 115 -8.52 -15.23 8.11
CA ALA A 115 -8.06 -14.17 9.00
C ALA A 115 -6.91 -14.73 9.83
N ALA A 116 -5.70 -14.26 9.61
CA ALA A 116 -4.50 -14.71 10.32
C ALA A 116 -3.91 -13.57 11.14
N ASN A 117 -3.47 -13.90 12.36
CA ASN A 117 -2.64 -13.03 13.19
C ASN A 117 -1.38 -13.81 13.57
N GLY A 118 -0.19 -13.30 13.20
CA GLY A 118 1.11 -13.88 13.53
C GLY A 118 1.32 -13.88 15.04
N GLY A 119 1.42 -12.70 15.64
CA GLY A 119 1.38 -12.53 17.08
C GLY A 119 2.63 -11.82 17.58
N THR A 120 3.55 -12.53 18.22
CA THR A 120 4.85 -11.95 18.59
C THR A 120 5.98 -12.75 18.00
N GLY A 121 6.92 -12.10 17.33
CA GLY A 121 8.05 -12.73 16.64
C GLY A 121 8.06 -12.30 15.19
N ASP A 122 9.02 -12.81 14.42
CA ASP A 122 9.11 -12.49 12.99
C ASP A 122 8.29 -13.53 12.21
N ASP A 123 7.08 -13.17 11.82
CA ASP A 123 6.11 -14.11 11.25
C ASP A 123 6.09 -14.07 9.72
N THR A 124 5.70 -15.19 9.10
CA THR A 124 5.51 -15.32 7.66
C THR A 124 4.10 -15.82 7.37
N ILE A 125 3.25 -14.99 6.77
CA ILE A 125 1.85 -15.31 6.50
C ILE A 125 1.57 -15.23 5.00
N TYR A 126 1.10 -16.34 4.43
CA TYR A 126 0.60 -16.41 3.06
C TYR A 126 -0.91 -16.64 3.05
N GLY A 127 -1.64 -15.69 2.49
CA GLY A 127 -3.03 -15.80 2.10
C GLY A 127 -3.29 -16.87 1.04
N GLY A 128 -4.55 -16.99 0.67
CA GLY A 128 -5.08 -17.89 -0.34
C GLY A 128 -5.56 -17.13 -1.56
N ALA A 129 -6.59 -17.63 -2.24
CA ALA A 129 -7.14 -16.97 -3.41
C ALA A 129 -8.42 -16.17 -3.12
N ALA A 130 -8.64 -15.84 -1.86
CA ALA A 130 -9.84 -15.15 -1.39
C ALA A 130 -9.40 -13.93 -0.60
N ASN A 131 -10.31 -12.97 -0.45
CA ASN A 131 -10.10 -11.75 0.31
C ASN A 131 -9.75 -12.03 1.78
N ASP A 132 -8.48 -12.00 2.12
CA ASP A 132 -7.93 -12.39 3.40
C ASP A 132 -7.72 -11.18 4.33
N ILE A 133 -7.52 -11.47 5.62
CA ILE A 133 -7.08 -10.49 6.63
C ILE A 133 -5.80 -11.04 7.23
N LEU A 134 -4.67 -10.39 6.98
CA LEU A 134 -3.37 -10.82 7.49
C LEU A 134 -2.82 -9.76 8.45
N ILE A 135 -2.49 -10.17 9.67
CA ILE A 135 -1.97 -9.27 10.70
C ILE A 135 -0.64 -9.83 11.20
N GLY A 136 0.46 -9.09 11.05
CA GLY A 136 1.78 -9.47 11.57
C GLY A 136 1.88 -9.30 13.10
N SER A 137 1.37 -8.17 13.60
CA SER A 137 1.43 -7.76 15.01
C SER A 137 2.80 -7.28 15.48
N HIS A 138 3.59 -8.03 16.26
CA HIS A 138 4.88 -7.55 16.77
C HIS A 138 6.03 -8.33 16.16
N GLY A 139 6.95 -7.63 15.52
CA GLY A 139 8.14 -8.22 14.92
C GLY A 139 8.37 -7.65 13.52
N ASN A 140 9.25 -8.32 12.79
CA ASN A 140 9.50 -8.05 11.38
C ASN A 140 8.77 -9.13 10.57
N ASP A 141 7.60 -8.78 10.08
CA ASP A 141 6.67 -9.74 9.49
C ASP A 141 6.75 -9.72 7.96
N TYR A 142 6.60 -10.89 7.36
CA TYR A 142 6.40 -11.06 5.92
C TYR A 142 4.95 -11.48 5.69
N LEU A 143 4.16 -10.63 5.02
CA LEU A 143 2.74 -10.89 4.75
C LEU A 143 2.49 -10.88 3.26
N ASN A 144 1.80 -11.90 2.73
CA ASN A 144 1.50 -11.97 1.30
C ASN A 144 0.06 -12.43 1.07
N GLY A 145 -0.79 -11.53 0.57
CA GLY A 145 -2.23 -11.75 0.35
C GLY A 145 -2.53 -12.78 -0.75
N ARG A 146 -1.71 -12.78 -1.80
CA ARG A 146 -1.80 -13.55 -3.04
C ARG A 146 -2.88 -13.10 -4.00
N TYR A 147 -4.11 -13.62 -3.91
CA TYR A 147 -5.17 -13.23 -4.84
C TYR A 147 -6.41 -12.84 -4.05
N GLY A 148 -7.18 -11.93 -4.63
CA GLY A 148 -8.36 -11.34 -4.01
C GLY A 148 -8.02 -9.98 -3.41
N ASN A 149 -9.02 -9.34 -2.81
CA ASN A 149 -8.82 -8.04 -2.16
C ASN A 149 -8.50 -8.27 -0.68
N ASP A 150 -7.26 -8.05 -0.30
CA ASP A 150 -6.72 -8.41 0.99
C ASP A 150 -6.57 -7.20 1.91
N GLU A 151 -6.72 -7.43 3.21
CA GLU A 151 -6.44 -6.45 4.26
C GLU A 151 -5.20 -6.92 5.02
N ILE A 152 -4.08 -6.21 4.84
CA ILE A 152 -2.78 -6.58 5.38
C ILE A 152 -2.32 -5.49 6.36
N ALA A 153 -2.05 -5.87 7.60
CA ALA A 153 -1.58 -4.96 8.64
C ALA A 153 -0.28 -5.47 9.27
N GLY A 154 0.78 -4.68 9.12
CA GLY A 154 2.10 -4.93 9.66
C GLY A 154 2.28 -4.55 11.12
N GLY A 155 3.51 -4.72 11.58
CA GLY A 155 3.96 -4.54 12.95
C GLY A 155 5.02 -3.45 13.13
N SER A 156 6.25 -3.86 13.42
CA SER A 156 7.41 -2.96 13.66
C SER A 156 8.40 -2.88 12.48
N LEU A 157 8.33 -3.83 11.54
CA LEU A 157 8.83 -3.77 10.15
C LEU A 157 7.96 -4.73 9.33
N LEU A 158 7.44 -4.31 8.17
CA LEU A 158 6.62 -5.13 7.29
C LEU A 158 7.26 -5.25 5.91
N TYR A 159 7.36 -6.47 5.40
CA TYR A 159 7.42 -6.72 3.97
C TYR A 159 6.08 -7.28 3.51
N ALA A 160 5.27 -6.46 2.85
CA ALA A 160 3.97 -6.88 2.32
C ALA A 160 3.96 -6.88 0.79
N GLU A 161 3.62 -8.03 0.22
CA GLU A 161 3.36 -8.17 -1.21
C GLU A 161 1.96 -8.73 -1.42
N SER A 162 1.08 -8.00 -2.10
CA SER A 162 -0.22 -8.55 -2.52
C SER A 162 -0.07 -9.72 -3.49
N SER A 163 0.97 -9.73 -4.33
CA SER A 163 1.17 -10.77 -5.34
C SER A 163 2.63 -11.19 -5.43
N SER A 164 2.88 -12.51 -5.50
CA SER A 164 4.24 -13.01 -5.67
C SER A 164 4.80 -12.49 -6.99
N TYR A 165 5.88 -11.73 -6.91
CA TYR A 165 6.78 -11.48 -8.03
C TYR A 165 7.12 -12.84 -8.70
N VAL A 166 6.57 -13.06 -9.89
CA VAL A 166 6.77 -14.21 -10.81
C VAL A 166 5.80 -15.40 -10.70
N ALA A 167 4.79 -15.42 -11.57
CA ALA A 167 4.40 -16.64 -12.28
C ALA A 167 4.17 -16.35 -13.77
N TYR A 168 5.06 -16.89 -14.59
CA TYR A 168 4.90 -16.95 -16.04
C TYR A 168 3.53 -17.57 -16.40
N HIS A 169 2.71 -16.79 -17.10
CA HIS A 169 1.80 -17.29 -18.13
C HIS A 169 0.69 -18.25 -17.66
N GLU A 170 -0.32 -17.74 -16.96
CA GLU A 170 -1.64 -18.37 -16.89
C GLU A 170 -2.66 -17.43 -17.57
N THR A 171 -3.33 -17.97 -18.59
CA THR A 171 -4.14 -17.29 -19.62
C THR A 171 -5.61 -17.12 -19.20
N ASP A 172 -5.82 -16.77 -17.94
CA ASP A 172 -7.12 -16.65 -17.27
C ASP A 172 -7.17 -15.33 -16.50
N GLY A 173 -6.94 -14.23 -17.23
CA GLY A 173 -7.43 -12.90 -16.91
C GLY A 173 -7.32 -12.50 -15.45
N PHE A 174 -6.11 -12.07 -15.05
CA PHE A 174 -5.93 -10.84 -14.29
C PHE A 174 -6.97 -10.60 -13.18
N ASP A 175 -6.93 -11.40 -12.11
CA ASP A 175 -7.61 -11.01 -10.87
C ASP A 175 -6.60 -10.22 -10.01
N HIS A 176 -6.76 -8.90 -10.11
CA HIS A 176 -6.04 -7.78 -9.50
C HIS A 176 -6.83 -7.36 -8.25
N GLY A 177 -6.27 -7.64 -7.06
CA GLY A 177 -6.88 -7.27 -5.79
C GLY A 177 -6.85 -5.76 -5.60
N ASN A 178 -7.94 -5.17 -5.13
CA ASN A 178 -7.86 -3.82 -4.56
C ASN A 178 -7.53 -3.96 -3.08
N ASP A 179 -6.26 -3.85 -2.73
CA ASP A 179 -5.76 -4.22 -1.42
C ASP A 179 -5.67 -3.02 -0.48
N THR A 180 -5.66 -3.32 0.82
CA THR A 180 -5.38 -2.32 1.86
C THR A 180 -4.20 -2.78 2.69
N LEU A 181 -3.09 -2.05 2.58
CA LEU A 181 -1.84 -2.31 3.29
C LEU A 181 -1.60 -1.21 4.33
N ILE A 182 -1.24 -1.62 5.55
CA ILE A 182 -0.87 -0.70 6.64
C ILE A 182 0.48 -1.16 7.20
N GLY A 183 1.53 -0.36 7.05
CA GLY A 183 2.88 -0.64 7.55
C GLY A 183 2.95 -0.61 9.08
N GLY A 184 2.57 0.55 9.65
CA GLY A 184 2.44 0.75 11.07
C GLY A 184 3.57 1.59 11.64
N SER A 185 4.52 0.94 12.32
CA SER A 185 5.69 1.61 12.89
C SER A 185 6.96 0.98 12.38
N GLY A 186 8.03 1.74 12.27
CA GLY A 186 9.29 1.27 11.69
C GLY A 186 9.37 1.55 10.19
N SER A 187 10.45 1.11 9.57
CA SER A 187 10.65 1.28 8.12
C SER A 187 10.05 0.10 7.38
N ASP A 188 8.96 0.34 6.67
CA ASP A 188 8.19 -0.70 5.99
C ASP A 188 8.49 -0.76 4.48
N GLU A 189 8.35 -1.95 3.89
CA GLU A 189 8.39 -2.19 2.45
C GLU A 189 7.02 -2.73 2.01
N LEU A 190 6.26 -1.90 1.31
CA LEU A 190 4.85 -2.15 1.00
C LEU A 190 4.63 -2.14 -0.51
N TYR A 191 4.01 -3.20 -1.03
CA TYR A 191 3.78 -3.38 -2.45
C TYR A 191 2.33 -3.80 -2.74
N GLY A 192 1.57 -2.90 -3.37
CA GLY A 192 0.14 -3.09 -3.74
C GLY A 192 -0.05 -3.98 -4.95
N GLY A 193 0.91 -4.00 -5.86
CA GLY A 193 0.99 -4.94 -6.97
C GLY A 193 0.02 -4.63 -8.10
N PHE A 194 -1.19 -5.14 -8.04
CA PHE A 194 -2.09 -5.23 -9.19
C PHE A 194 -3.49 -4.89 -8.70
N GLY A 195 -4.05 -3.75 -9.11
CA GLY A 195 -5.38 -3.31 -8.72
C GLY A 195 -5.37 -1.85 -8.27
N ASN A 196 -6.49 -1.36 -7.74
CA ASN A 196 -6.51 -0.02 -7.15
C ASN A 196 -6.29 -0.16 -5.65
N ASP A 197 -5.06 0.05 -5.22
CA ASP A 197 -4.60 -0.25 -3.88
C ASP A 197 -4.65 0.97 -2.96
N LYS A 198 -4.74 0.69 -1.66
CA LYS A 198 -4.63 1.70 -0.62
C LYS A 198 -3.52 1.32 0.35
N ILE A 199 -2.47 2.13 0.41
CA ILE A 199 -1.30 1.86 1.23
C ILE A 199 -1.04 3.02 2.19
N ASP A 200 -0.82 2.71 3.47
CA ASP A 200 -0.43 3.65 4.52
C ASP A 200 0.83 3.14 5.23
N GLY A 201 1.97 3.78 5.02
CA GLY A 201 3.27 3.42 5.63
C GLY A 201 3.23 3.59 7.15
N GLY A 202 2.76 4.75 7.59
CA GLY A 202 2.52 5.03 9.00
C GLY A 202 3.64 5.84 9.61
N SER A 203 4.61 5.22 10.28
CA SER A 203 5.71 5.96 10.91
C SER A 203 7.02 5.22 10.79
N GLY A 204 8.08 5.93 10.41
CA GLY A 204 9.36 5.39 10.01
C GLY A 204 9.62 5.78 8.55
N ASN A 205 10.76 5.37 8.01
CA ASN A 205 11.09 5.70 6.62
C ASN A 205 10.63 4.54 5.74
N ASP A 206 9.55 4.74 5.01
CA ASP A 206 8.85 3.67 4.30
C ASP A 206 9.17 3.66 2.80
N ASN A 207 9.18 2.46 2.21
CA ASN A 207 9.28 2.24 0.78
C ASN A 207 7.95 1.69 0.28
N ILE A 208 7.22 2.47 -0.50
CA ILE A 208 5.87 2.14 -0.97
C ILE A 208 5.87 2.08 -2.50
N ILE A 209 5.33 1.00 -3.05
CA ILE A 209 5.09 0.83 -4.48
C ILE A 209 3.62 0.46 -4.67
N GLY A 210 2.86 1.29 -5.38
CA GLY A 210 1.45 1.03 -5.72
C GLY A 210 1.33 -0.17 -6.64
N GLY A 211 1.85 -0.07 -7.87
CA GLY A 211 1.94 -1.19 -8.79
C GLY A 211 1.30 -0.88 -10.13
N SER A 212 0.20 -1.57 -10.48
CA SER A 212 -0.64 -1.20 -11.64
C SER A 212 -2.03 -0.89 -11.14
N GLY A 213 -2.69 0.09 -11.74
CA GLY A 213 -4.01 0.56 -11.34
C GLY A 213 -3.92 1.92 -10.65
N ASN A 214 -5.07 2.47 -10.26
CA ASN A 214 -5.13 3.79 -9.65
C ASN A 214 -5.00 3.66 -8.13
N ASP A 215 -3.82 4.01 -7.63
CA ASP A 215 -3.45 3.76 -6.25
C ASP A 215 -3.61 4.99 -5.35
N THR A 216 -3.80 4.75 -4.06
CA THR A 216 -3.80 5.77 -3.01
C THR A 216 -2.74 5.45 -1.98
N LEU A 217 -1.65 6.21 -2.00
CA LEU A 217 -0.43 5.93 -1.24
C LEU A 217 -0.14 7.06 -0.25
N ASN A 218 0.12 6.70 1.02
CA ASN A 218 0.46 7.64 2.08
C ASN A 218 1.73 7.16 2.81
N GLY A 219 2.81 7.94 2.79
CA GLY A 219 4.05 7.63 3.52
C GLY A 219 3.85 7.75 5.02
N GLY A 220 3.45 8.94 5.47
CA GLY A 220 3.06 9.18 6.86
C GLY A 220 4.10 10.01 7.59
N TYR A 221 4.85 9.43 8.52
CA TYR A 221 5.88 10.12 9.29
C TYR A 221 7.25 9.51 9.02
N GLY A 222 8.17 10.23 8.40
CA GLY A 222 9.52 9.78 8.15
C GLY A 222 9.97 10.33 6.81
N ALA A 223 11.18 9.96 6.38
CA ALA A 223 11.62 10.25 5.02
C ALA A 223 11.24 9.06 4.15
N ASP A 224 10.14 9.21 3.41
CA ASP A 224 9.49 8.13 2.69
C ASP A 224 9.87 8.13 1.20
N THR A 225 9.87 6.96 0.58
CA THR A 225 10.00 6.81 -0.87
C THR A 225 8.77 6.12 -1.44
N ILE A 226 8.05 6.80 -2.33
CA ILE A 226 6.75 6.36 -2.84
C ILE A 226 6.77 6.37 -4.37
N TRP A 227 6.41 5.24 -4.96
CA TRP A 227 6.17 5.09 -6.40
C TRP A 227 4.72 4.69 -6.63
N GLY A 228 4.00 5.43 -7.47
CA GLY A 228 2.65 5.09 -7.92
C GLY A 228 2.69 3.78 -8.71
N ASP A 229 3.46 3.77 -9.79
CA ASP A 229 3.67 2.59 -10.61
C ASP A 229 4.94 1.77 -10.25
N TYR A 230 5.14 0.66 -10.97
CA TYR A 230 6.39 -0.08 -10.98
C TYR A 230 7.61 0.78 -11.33
N HIS A 231 8.69 0.58 -10.58
CA HIS A 231 9.97 1.24 -10.82
C HIS A 231 10.51 0.96 -12.24
N ASP A 232 10.82 2.01 -13.00
CA ASP A 232 11.40 1.96 -14.37
C ASP A 232 12.72 1.16 -14.49
N ASP A 233 13.39 0.85 -13.38
CA ASP A 233 14.64 0.05 -13.34
C ASP A 233 14.41 -1.48 -13.30
N LEU A 234 13.15 -1.94 -13.14
CA LEU A 234 12.86 -3.35 -13.35
C LEU A 234 12.88 -3.62 -14.85
N SER A 235 14.03 -4.11 -15.31
CA SER A 235 14.29 -4.66 -16.66
C SER A 235 13.37 -5.82 -17.10
N THR A 236 12.20 -5.98 -16.47
CA THR A 236 11.20 -6.98 -16.80
C THR A 236 10.29 -6.45 -17.93
N PRO A 237 10.04 -7.24 -18.98
CA PRO A 237 9.21 -6.85 -20.12
C PRO A 237 7.72 -7.00 -19.79
N LEU A 238 7.26 -6.56 -18.61
CA LEU A 238 5.85 -6.53 -18.26
C LEU A 238 5.19 -5.34 -18.97
N ARG A 239 5.04 -5.51 -20.28
CA ARG A 239 4.51 -4.54 -21.25
C ARG A 239 2.97 -4.39 -21.17
N TYR A 240 2.37 -4.78 -20.04
CA TYR A 240 0.93 -4.82 -19.77
C TYR A 240 0.63 -4.43 -18.33
N VAL A 241 1.43 -3.54 -17.74
CA VAL A 241 1.02 -2.83 -16.53
C VAL A 241 -0.06 -1.84 -17.00
N GLU A 242 -1.26 -1.93 -16.44
CA GLU A 242 -2.24 -0.86 -16.60
C GLU A 242 -1.73 0.33 -15.80
N ASN A 243 -1.19 1.31 -16.51
CA ASN A 243 -0.70 2.57 -15.95
C ASN A 243 -1.82 3.28 -15.15
N GLY A 244 -1.48 3.70 -13.93
CA GLY A 244 -2.38 4.28 -12.94
C GLY A 244 -2.77 5.74 -13.16
N HIS A 245 -3.57 6.25 -12.25
CA HIS A 245 -3.83 7.67 -12.02
C HIS A 245 -3.81 7.81 -10.52
N ASP A 246 -2.63 8.07 -10.00
CA ASP A 246 -2.32 7.79 -8.60
C ASP A 246 -2.47 9.01 -7.72
N VAL A 247 -2.74 8.77 -6.45
CA VAL A 247 -2.77 9.81 -5.41
C VAL A 247 -1.71 9.48 -4.38
N LEU A 248 -0.61 10.25 -4.41
CA LEU A 248 0.53 10.08 -3.52
C LEU A 248 0.59 11.21 -2.49
N ASN A 249 0.85 10.87 -1.24
CA ASN A 249 1.10 11.83 -0.16
C ASN A 249 2.32 11.41 0.66
N GLY A 250 3.37 12.24 0.68
CA GLY A 250 4.60 11.99 1.44
C GLY A 250 4.32 12.08 2.93
N GLY A 251 3.73 13.19 3.36
CA GLY A 251 3.24 13.36 4.71
C GLY A 251 4.18 14.26 5.51
N ARG A 252 4.98 13.69 6.41
CA ARG A 252 5.94 14.46 7.20
C ARG A 252 7.33 13.86 7.07
N GLY A 253 8.23 14.65 6.51
CA GLY A 253 9.65 14.37 6.41
C GLY A 253 10.15 14.87 5.08
N ASN A 254 11.33 14.41 4.67
CA ASN A 254 11.85 14.81 3.36
C ASN A 254 11.64 13.63 2.44
N ASP A 255 10.60 13.70 1.64
CA ASP A 255 10.06 12.56 0.91
C ASP A 255 10.48 12.58 -0.56
N THR A 256 10.49 11.40 -1.19
CA THR A 256 10.72 11.24 -2.63
C THR A 256 9.55 10.51 -3.27
N LEU A 257 8.80 11.19 -4.14
CA LEU A 257 7.56 10.68 -4.73
C LEU A 257 7.65 10.68 -6.26
N SER A 258 7.19 9.62 -6.90
CA SER A 258 7.07 9.50 -8.36
C SER A 258 5.70 8.96 -8.73
N GLY A 259 4.95 9.70 -9.56
CA GLY A 259 3.64 9.29 -10.08
C GLY A 259 3.77 8.06 -10.98
N GLY A 260 4.38 8.23 -12.16
CA GLY A 260 4.60 7.13 -13.09
C GLY A 260 3.96 7.44 -14.45
N ASP A 261 3.37 6.43 -15.07
CA ASP A 261 2.53 6.70 -16.22
C ASP A 261 1.10 7.00 -15.72
N GLY A 262 0.54 8.16 -16.03
CA GLY A 262 -0.75 8.52 -15.48
C GLY A 262 -0.95 10.02 -15.39
N ASN A 263 -2.18 10.44 -15.09
CA ASN A 263 -2.44 11.80 -14.65
C ASN A 263 -2.53 11.75 -13.13
N ASP A 264 -1.41 12.02 -12.49
CA ASP A 264 -1.22 11.75 -11.07
C ASP A 264 -1.45 12.99 -10.22
N THR A 265 -1.74 12.77 -8.95
CA THR A 265 -1.82 13.83 -7.94
C THR A 265 -0.86 13.55 -6.80
N ILE A 266 0.15 14.40 -6.69
CA ILE A 266 1.28 14.21 -5.78
C ILE A 266 1.33 15.36 -4.76
N PHE A 267 1.35 15.01 -3.48
CA PHE A 267 1.48 15.94 -2.35
C PHE A 267 2.76 15.61 -1.56
N GLY A 268 3.74 16.53 -1.52
CA GLY A 268 4.90 16.40 -0.62
C GLY A 268 4.50 16.58 0.85
N SER A 269 3.70 17.61 1.11
CA SER A 269 3.15 17.99 2.41
C SER A 269 4.13 18.75 3.32
N TYR A 270 4.86 18.10 4.22
CA TYR A 270 5.73 18.79 5.19
C TYR A 270 7.16 18.29 5.09
N GLY A 271 8.09 19.19 4.80
CA GLY A 271 9.53 18.94 4.75
C GLY A 271 10.09 19.29 3.38
N ASP A 272 11.38 19.05 3.15
CA ASP A 272 12.00 19.37 1.86
C ASP A 272 11.86 18.17 0.90
N ASP A 273 10.88 18.22 -0.01
CA ASP A 273 10.44 17.07 -0.81
C ASP A 273 10.99 17.07 -2.25
N GLU A 274 11.03 15.89 -2.88
CA GLU A 274 11.35 15.71 -4.30
C GLU A 274 10.22 14.94 -5.01
N LEU A 275 9.52 15.61 -5.93
CA LEU A 275 8.31 15.11 -6.61
C LEU A 275 8.53 15.01 -8.13
N PHE A 276 8.15 13.87 -8.71
CA PHE A 276 8.21 13.60 -10.15
C PHE A 276 6.83 13.19 -10.68
N GLY A 277 6.27 13.96 -11.63
CA GLY A 277 5.01 13.67 -12.31
C GLY A 277 5.13 12.47 -13.24
N LYS A 278 6.17 12.49 -14.09
CA LYS A 278 6.51 11.47 -15.11
C LYS A 278 5.66 11.63 -16.37
N GLN A 279 4.86 10.65 -16.77
CA GLN A 279 4.13 10.70 -18.04
C GLN A 279 2.64 10.95 -17.83
N GLY A 280 2.15 12.12 -18.20
CA GLY A 280 0.73 12.46 -18.24
C GLY A 280 0.51 13.89 -17.77
N ASP A 281 -0.74 14.32 -17.64
CA ASP A 281 -1.05 15.66 -17.16
C ASP A 281 -1.17 15.63 -15.62
N ASP A 282 -0.11 16.03 -14.91
CA ASP A 282 0.03 15.81 -13.47
C ASP A 282 -0.29 17.03 -12.59
N LEU A 283 -0.64 16.79 -11.33
CA LEU A 283 -0.80 17.81 -10.29
C LEU A 283 0.20 17.59 -9.16
N LEU A 284 1.21 18.45 -9.06
CA LEU A 284 2.24 18.39 -8.04
C LEU A 284 2.11 19.55 -7.05
N LYS A 285 2.13 19.23 -5.75
CA LYS A 285 2.12 20.21 -4.67
C LYS A 285 3.24 19.92 -3.67
N GLY A 286 4.20 20.82 -3.56
CA GLY A 286 5.32 20.73 -2.62
C GLY A 286 4.82 20.76 -1.18
N GLY A 287 4.36 21.92 -0.73
CA GLY A 287 3.77 22.06 0.60
C GLY A 287 4.56 23.04 1.45
N ASP A 288 4.86 22.66 2.69
CA ASP A 288 5.72 23.42 3.57
C ASP A 288 7.16 22.88 3.48
N GLY A 289 8.11 23.65 2.96
CA GLY A 289 9.51 23.22 2.82
C GLY A 289 10.17 23.79 1.57
N ASN A 290 11.40 23.37 1.29
CA ASN A 290 12.10 23.77 0.06
C ASN A 290 12.06 22.63 -0.95
N ASP A 291 11.06 22.66 -1.82
CA ASP A 291 10.69 21.48 -2.59
C ASP A 291 11.30 21.48 -3.99
N ARG A 292 11.42 20.29 -4.59
CA ARG A 292 11.78 20.10 -5.99
C ARG A 292 10.64 19.41 -6.71
N LEU A 293 10.04 20.07 -7.69
CA LEU A 293 8.92 19.57 -8.47
C LEU A 293 9.32 19.44 -9.93
N HIS A 294 9.14 18.25 -10.48
CA HIS A 294 9.42 17.90 -11.87
C HIS A 294 8.13 17.40 -12.52
N GLY A 295 7.54 18.18 -13.44
CA GLY A 295 6.36 17.77 -14.21
C GLY A 295 6.71 16.61 -15.16
N GLU A 296 7.76 16.79 -15.95
CA GLU A 296 8.23 15.83 -16.97
C GLU A 296 7.41 15.88 -18.25
N ALA A 297 6.62 14.87 -18.60
CA ALA A 297 5.98 14.79 -19.91
C ALA A 297 4.46 14.92 -19.81
N GLY A 298 3.91 16.05 -20.25
CA GLY A 298 2.47 16.31 -20.28
C GLY A 298 2.18 17.75 -19.88
N ASN A 299 0.91 18.13 -19.71
CA ASN A 299 0.56 19.50 -19.34
C ASN A 299 0.32 19.57 -17.83
N ASP A 300 1.36 19.98 -17.10
CA ASP A 300 1.38 19.79 -15.65
C ASP A 300 0.95 21.04 -14.87
N GLU A 301 0.41 20.84 -13.67
CA GLU A 301 0.15 21.88 -12.69
C GLU A 301 1.08 21.72 -11.47
N LEU A 302 2.06 22.62 -11.34
CA LEU A 302 3.05 22.59 -10.26
C LEU A 302 2.84 23.75 -9.29
N PHE A 303 2.73 23.44 -7.99
CA PHE A 303 2.60 24.40 -6.90
C PHE A 303 3.70 24.15 -5.85
N GLY A 304 4.67 25.05 -5.72
CA GLY A 304 5.72 24.94 -4.66
C GLY A 304 5.13 25.16 -3.27
N GLN A 305 4.27 26.17 -3.14
CA GLN A 305 3.61 26.61 -1.92
C GLN A 305 4.56 27.37 -0.97
N ALA A 306 4.99 26.82 0.15
CA ALA A 306 5.67 27.59 1.19
C ALA A 306 7.14 27.20 1.35
N GLY A 307 8.05 28.04 0.86
CA GLY A 307 9.48 27.90 1.09
C GLY A 307 10.28 28.36 -0.13
N VAL A 308 11.45 27.78 -0.37
CA VAL A 308 12.27 28.13 -1.53
C VAL A 308 12.25 26.96 -2.51
N ASP A 309 11.38 27.06 -3.49
CA ASP A 309 11.04 25.90 -4.32
C ASP A 309 11.73 25.93 -5.69
N PHE A 310 11.94 24.74 -6.25
CA PHE A 310 12.42 24.54 -7.62
C PHE A 310 11.36 23.81 -8.42
N LEU A 311 10.78 24.49 -9.41
CA LEU A 311 9.73 23.93 -10.26
C LEU A 311 10.23 23.83 -11.70
N PHE A 312 10.12 22.64 -12.28
CA PHE A 312 10.52 22.31 -13.64
C PHE A 312 9.33 21.66 -14.37
N GLY A 313 8.68 22.37 -15.29
CA GLY A 313 7.56 21.83 -16.08
C GLY A 313 8.03 20.74 -17.06
N GLN A 314 9.10 21.02 -17.80
CA GLN A 314 9.71 20.18 -18.83
C GLN A 314 8.91 20.12 -20.15
N GLU A 315 8.41 18.98 -20.60
CA GLU A 315 7.72 18.85 -21.90
C GLU A 315 6.22 19.03 -21.76
N GLY A 316 5.64 20.05 -22.39
CA GLY A 316 4.19 20.26 -22.44
C GLY A 316 3.81 21.71 -22.16
N ASN A 317 2.52 21.99 -21.94
CA ASN A 317 2.05 23.34 -21.65
C ASN A 317 1.72 23.48 -20.17
N ASP A 318 2.71 23.86 -19.39
CA ASP A 318 2.64 23.71 -17.93
C ASP A 318 2.11 24.98 -17.24
N THR A 319 1.51 24.80 -16.08
CA THR A 319 1.18 25.89 -15.15
C THR A 319 2.01 25.77 -13.89
N LEU A 320 2.91 26.72 -13.65
CA LEU A 320 3.80 26.73 -12.50
C LEU A 320 3.47 27.91 -11.58
N THR A 321 3.29 27.63 -10.29
CA THR A 321 3.13 28.64 -9.24
C THR A 321 4.11 28.35 -8.12
N GLY A 322 5.12 29.21 -7.95
CA GLY A 322 6.12 29.05 -6.88
C GLY A 322 5.46 29.11 -5.51
N GLY A 323 4.93 30.27 -5.12
CA GLY A 323 4.17 30.44 -3.89
C GLY A 323 4.80 31.52 -3.02
N SER A 324 4.90 31.28 -1.72
CA SER A 324 5.59 32.18 -0.81
C SER A 324 7.05 31.78 -0.68
N GLY A 325 7.95 32.73 -0.96
CA GLY A 325 9.38 32.55 -0.82
C GLY A 325 10.11 32.96 -2.11
N PHE A 326 11.34 32.47 -2.29
CA PHE A 326 12.19 32.87 -3.41
C PHE A 326 12.36 31.73 -4.41
N ASP A 327 11.34 31.52 -5.24
CA ASP A 327 11.25 30.31 -6.03
C ASP A 327 12.00 30.40 -7.36
N TYR A 328 12.44 29.24 -7.82
CA TYR A 328 13.06 29.04 -9.12
C TYR A 328 12.10 28.25 -10.02
N THR A 329 11.66 28.86 -11.11
CA THR A 329 10.68 28.26 -12.04
C THR A 329 11.23 28.20 -13.46
N ILE A 330 11.19 27.02 -14.07
CA ILE A 330 11.43 26.79 -15.49
C ILE A 330 10.21 26.05 -16.04
N GLY A 331 9.52 26.64 -17.03
CA GLY A 331 8.45 25.95 -17.76
C GLY A 331 9.06 24.83 -18.59
N GLY A 332 9.53 25.11 -19.81
CA GLY A 332 10.36 24.16 -20.54
C GLY A 332 10.05 24.22 -22.03
N ALA A 333 9.80 23.07 -22.63
CA ALA A 333 9.35 22.95 -24.00
C ALA A 333 7.82 23.02 -24.06
N GLY A 334 7.29 24.11 -24.59
CA GLY A 334 5.85 24.27 -24.84
C GLY A 334 5.39 25.69 -24.55
N SER A 335 4.10 25.86 -24.28
CA SER A 335 3.49 27.17 -24.00
C SER A 335 3.11 27.29 -22.53
N ASP A 336 4.09 27.68 -21.72
CA ASP A 336 3.97 27.61 -20.27
C ASP A 336 3.36 28.88 -19.65
N ARG A 337 2.67 28.70 -18.53
CA ARG A 337 2.15 29.76 -17.67
C ARG A 337 2.84 29.73 -16.31
N ILE A 338 3.68 30.72 -16.06
CA ILE A 338 4.33 30.89 -14.75
C ILE A 338 3.60 32.00 -13.99
N ALA A 339 2.84 31.62 -12.96
CA ALA A 339 2.21 32.56 -12.03
C ALA A 339 3.23 32.98 -10.96
N ARG A 340 3.39 34.29 -10.79
CA ARG A 340 4.21 34.88 -9.73
C ARG A 340 3.31 35.67 -8.80
N GLU A 341 3.24 35.31 -7.53
CA GLU A 341 2.73 36.21 -6.51
C GLU A 341 3.90 37.10 -6.04
N TRP A 342 3.93 38.34 -6.58
CA TRP A 342 4.80 39.45 -6.14
C TRP A 342 6.31 39.37 -6.47
N GLU A 343 6.73 39.80 -7.67
CA GLU A 343 7.73 40.88 -7.81
C GLU A 343 7.89 41.40 -9.25
N ILE A 344 8.30 42.67 -9.32
CA ILE A 344 8.47 43.51 -10.51
C ILE A 344 9.52 42.93 -11.46
N ILE A 345 9.10 42.67 -12.70
CA ILE A 345 9.99 42.25 -13.77
C ILE A 345 10.92 43.41 -14.15
N TRP A 346 12.20 43.34 -13.81
CA TRP A 346 13.24 43.95 -14.63
C TRP A 346 13.59 42.96 -15.75
N SER A 347 12.93 43.06 -16.90
CA SER A 347 13.35 42.32 -18.08
C SER A 347 14.42 43.14 -18.81
N GLU A 348 15.65 42.65 -18.91
CA GLU A 348 16.69 43.23 -19.79
C GLU A 348 16.49 42.94 -21.29
N ARG A 349 15.24 42.78 -21.74
CA ARG A 349 14.92 42.64 -23.16
C ARG A 349 13.66 43.41 -23.48
N LEU A 350 13.82 44.70 -23.79
CA LEU A 350 13.11 45.42 -24.86
C LEU A 350 13.53 46.91 -24.86
N PHE A 351 14.66 47.21 -25.51
CA PHE A 351 14.84 48.52 -26.15
C PHE A 351 15.48 48.30 -27.53
N PRO A 352 14.76 48.48 -28.65
CA PRO A 352 15.40 49.09 -29.79
C PRO A 352 15.66 50.55 -29.42
N ILE A 353 16.94 50.90 -29.26
CA ILE A 353 17.38 52.28 -29.10
C ILE A 353 17.03 53.05 -30.37
N THR A 354 15.98 53.86 -30.32
CA THR A 354 15.91 55.12 -31.08
C THR A 354 15.32 56.22 -30.21
N GLY A 355 16.22 56.92 -29.51
CA GLY A 355 16.12 58.37 -29.30
C GLY A 355 15.18 58.87 -28.21
N VAL A 356 15.54 58.67 -26.94
CA VAL A 356 15.24 59.65 -25.88
C VAL A 356 16.46 59.70 -24.94
N ARG A 357 16.97 60.91 -24.68
CA ARG A 357 18.13 61.14 -23.79
C ARG A 357 17.70 61.01 -22.33
N PRO A 358 18.52 60.44 -21.43
CA PRO A 358 18.22 60.44 -20.00
C PRO A 358 18.23 61.88 -19.48
N HIS A 359 17.13 62.29 -18.85
CA HIS A 359 17.15 63.41 -17.91
C HIS A 359 17.72 62.85 -16.61
N ASP A 360 18.87 63.39 -16.17
CA ASP A 360 19.44 63.11 -14.86
C ASP A 360 18.42 63.46 -13.77
N PHE A 361 17.94 62.46 -13.03
CA PHE A 361 17.29 62.69 -11.75
C PHE A 361 18.37 62.98 -10.71
N ASN A 362 18.76 64.25 -10.63
CA ASN A 362 19.32 64.80 -9.41
C ASN A 362 18.14 65.15 -8.50
N GLY A 363 18.02 64.49 -7.36
CA GLY A 363 16.88 64.64 -6.48
C GLY A 363 17.20 64.34 -5.03
N SER A 364 18.21 65.00 -4.46
CA SER A 364 18.17 65.29 -3.03
C SER A 364 17.42 66.61 -2.83
N GLU A 365 16.20 66.46 -2.31
CA GLU A 365 15.49 67.38 -1.43
C GLU A 365 14.83 68.67 -1.98
N ASP A 366 13.64 68.88 -1.41
CA ASP A 366 12.91 70.14 -1.18
C ASP A 366 11.98 70.76 -2.26
N ARG A 367 10.70 70.36 -2.15
CA ARG A 367 9.57 71.13 -1.58
C ARG A 367 9.09 72.48 -2.16
N TRP A 368 7.77 72.47 -2.45
CA TRP A 368 6.74 73.53 -2.43
C TRP A 368 6.87 74.76 -3.35
N PHE A 369 5.90 74.92 -4.28
CA PHE A 369 4.78 75.87 -4.20
C PHE A 369 3.65 75.47 -5.14
#